data_AF-A0A7S3SF55-F1
#
_entry.id   AF-A0A7S3SF55-F1
#
_cell.length_a   1.000
_cell.length_b   1.000
_cell.length_c   1.000
_cell.angle_alpha   90.00
_cell.angle_beta   90.00
_cell.angle_gamma   90.00
#
_symmetry.space_group_name_H-M   'P 1'
#
loop_
_entity.id
_entity.type
_entity.pdbx_description
1 polymer ?
#
loop_
_entity_poly.entity_id
_entity_poly.type
_entity_poly.pdbx_seq_one_letter_code
_entity_poly.pdbx_strand_id
1 'polypeptide(L)'
;ERPLVASLAPRPSAWPFCAPQMAETPSPAASTPEELAAAQAAKRAEIEAKLEALRLKRAKEEEQKTAYFGEHPGITCDGCGVAIVGYRYKCKDCPNHDVCETCYDSHQRGVVTNNLGKQVISSKPEDHRFVLYKDKSFQPLVKKAAGLTEAKSAKTKPNDPCPCGSGKKYKKCCNT
;
A
#
# COMPACT_ATOMS: atom_id res chain seq x y z
N GLU A 1 56.64 30.71 -2.69
CA GLU A 1 57.62 29.66 -2.99
C GLU A 1 57.08 28.33 -2.44
N ARG A 2 57.09 27.26 -3.27
CA ARG A 2 56.65 25.88 -2.95
C ARG A 2 57.74 25.15 -2.13
N PRO A 3 57.54 23.97 -1.48
CA PRO A 3 56.71 22.83 -1.93
C PRO A 3 55.87 22.14 -0.82
N LEU A 4 54.73 21.49 -1.08
CA LEU A 4 54.46 20.18 -1.67
C LEU A 4 55.32 19.02 -1.15
N VAL A 5 54.81 18.26 -0.17
CA VAL A 5 55.03 16.81 -0.08
C VAL A 5 53.75 16.12 0.42
N ALA A 6 53.33 15.12 -0.36
CA ALA A 6 52.30 14.15 -0.01
C ALA A 6 52.89 13.08 0.92
N SER A 7 52.09 12.53 1.83
CA SER A 7 52.40 11.23 2.42
C SER A 7 51.12 10.45 2.66
N LEU A 8 50.90 9.45 1.81
CA LEU A 8 49.91 8.39 1.97
C LEU A 8 50.36 7.48 3.11
N ALA A 9 49.52 7.30 4.13
CA ALA A 9 49.70 6.24 5.11
C ALA A 9 49.06 4.93 4.60
N PRO A 10 49.77 3.79 4.67
CA PRO A 10 49.28 2.49 4.18
C PRO A 10 48.25 1.85 5.13
N ARG A 11 47.28 1.13 4.53
CA ARG A 11 46.25 0.34 5.23
C ARG A 11 46.88 -0.94 5.82
N PRO A 12 46.73 -1.24 7.12
CA PRO A 12 47.13 -2.54 7.65
C PRO A 12 46.09 -3.60 7.31
N SER A 13 46.39 -4.44 6.33
CA SER A 13 45.73 -5.71 6.03
C SER A 13 46.37 -6.82 6.87
N ALA A 14 45.75 -7.22 7.97
CA ALA A 14 46.09 -8.45 8.67
C ALA A 14 44.90 -8.91 9.54
N TRP A 15 44.07 -9.77 8.99
CA TRP A 15 43.21 -10.64 9.80
C TRP A 15 43.84 -12.03 9.74
N PRO A 16 44.11 -12.69 10.88
CA PRO A 16 44.81 -13.95 10.90
C PRO A 16 43.90 -15.06 10.33
N PHE A 17 44.49 -15.82 9.42
CA PHE A 17 43.91 -16.98 8.77
C PHE A 17 43.61 -18.07 9.82
N CYS A 18 42.37 -18.13 10.31
CA CYS A 18 41.88 -19.27 11.06
C CYS A 18 41.40 -20.32 10.05
N ALA A 19 42.22 -21.35 9.79
CA ALA A 19 41.82 -22.50 9.01
C ALA A 19 40.99 -23.45 9.89
N PRO A 20 39.74 -23.79 9.53
CA PRO A 20 39.02 -24.85 10.23
C PRO A 20 39.49 -26.22 9.72
N GLN A 21 39.77 -27.12 10.66
CA GLN A 21 40.09 -28.52 10.41
C GLN A 21 38.79 -29.32 10.26
N MET A 22 38.41 -29.64 9.02
CA MET A 22 37.29 -30.54 8.70
C MET A 22 37.67 -31.99 9.03
N ALA A 23 37.06 -32.53 10.09
CA ALA A 23 37.05 -33.96 10.39
C ALA A 23 35.85 -34.63 9.70
N GLU A 24 36.12 -35.76 9.06
CA GLU A 24 35.19 -36.64 8.34
C GLU A 24 34.32 -37.45 9.33
N THR A 25 33.00 -37.55 9.17
CA THR A 25 32.21 -38.65 8.55
C THR A 25 30.79 -38.65 9.20
N PRO A 26 29.74 -39.33 8.69
CA PRO A 26 29.56 -40.05 7.43
C PRO A 26 28.46 -39.45 6.51
N SER A 27 28.54 -39.84 5.25
CA SER A 27 27.59 -39.61 4.17
C SER A 27 26.25 -40.32 4.39
N PRO A 28 25.07 -39.67 4.22
CA PRO A 28 23.88 -40.37 3.78
C PRO A 28 23.94 -40.49 2.25
N ALA A 29 24.55 -41.57 1.76
CA ALA A 29 24.42 -41.96 0.37
C ALA A 29 22.99 -42.45 0.13
N ALA A 30 22.13 -41.55 -0.34
CA ALA A 30 21.13 -41.73 -1.41
C ALA A 30 20.01 -40.68 -1.27
N SER A 31 20.21 -39.47 -1.80
CA SER A 31 19.09 -38.78 -2.45
C SER A 31 19.21 -39.13 -3.92
N THR A 32 18.42 -40.08 -4.39
CA THR A 32 18.41 -40.41 -5.83
C THR A 32 18.22 -39.13 -6.65
N PRO A 33 18.77 -39.01 -7.87
CA PRO A 33 18.51 -37.85 -8.74
C PRO A 33 17.02 -37.56 -8.89
N GLU A 34 16.20 -38.60 -8.80
CA GLU A 34 14.75 -38.56 -8.80
C GLU A 34 14.14 -38.01 -7.50
N GLU A 35 14.65 -38.36 -6.30
CA GLU A 35 14.24 -37.74 -5.04
C GLU A 35 14.62 -36.27 -4.94
N LEU A 36 15.82 -35.90 -5.41
CA LEU A 36 16.24 -34.51 -5.47
C LEU A 36 15.37 -33.73 -6.46
N ALA A 37 15.05 -34.30 -7.62
CA ALA A 37 14.14 -33.70 -8.59
C ALA A 37 12.71 -33.57 -8.06
N ALA A 38 12.20 -34.57 -7.34
CA ALA A 38 10.88 -34.54 -6.69
C ALA A 38 10.82 -33.49 -5.57
N ALA A 39 11.85 -33.42 -4.71
CA ALA A 39 11.97 -32.40 -3.68
C ALA A 39 12.14 -30.98 -4.29
N GLN A 40 12.85 -30.84 -5.40
CA GLN A 40 12.96 -29.59 -6.14
C GLN A 40 11.63 -29.20 -6.80
N ALA A 41 10.87 -30.14 -7.34
CA ALA A 41 9.55 -29.90 -7.92
C ALA A 41 8.54 -29.45 -6.84
N ALA A 42 8.53 -30.09 -5.68
CA ALA A 42 7.70 -29.67 -4.54
C ALA A 42 8.05 -28.25 -4.07
N LYS A 43 9.35 -27.92 -3.96
CA LYS A 43 9.80 -26.56 -3.62
C LYS A 43 9.41 -25.54 -4.68
N ARG A 44 9.50 -25.86 -5.98
CA ARG A 44 9.09 -24.98 -7.07
C ARG A 44 7.58 -24.70 -7.02
N ALA A 45 6.75 -25.71 -6.77
CA ALA A 45 5.32 -25.55 -6.61
C ALA A 45 4.96 -24.67 -5.39
N GLU A 46 5.66 -24.84 -4.27
CA GLU A 46 5.48 -23.99 -3.09
C GLU A 46 5.92 -22.54 -3.34
N ILE A 47 7.03 -22.33 -4.06
CA ILE A 47 7.51 -20.99 -4.45
C ILE A 47 6.50 -20.31 -5.39
N GLU A 48 5.96 -21.03 -6.37
CA GLU A 48 4.95 -20.50 -7.30
C GLU A 48 3.67 -20.09 -6.55
N ALA A 49 3.17 -20.94 -5.65
CA ALA A 49 2.01 -20.63 -4.82
C ALA A 49 2.23 -19.40 -3.93
N LYS A 50 3.42 -19.26 -3.32
CA LYS A 50 3.79 -18.08 -2.52
C LYS A 50 3.91 -16.83 -3.38
N LEU A 51 4.45 -16.94 -4.60
CA LEU A 51 4.60 -15.82 -5.54
C LEU A 51 3.23 -15.29 -5.97
N GLU A 52 2.29 -16.17 -6.32
CA GLU A 52 0.91 -15.80 -6.67
C GLU A 52 0.18 -15.18 -5.48
N ALA A 53 0.32 -15.75 -4.28
CA ALA A 53 -0.27 -15.17 -3.07
C ALA A 53 0.28 -13.76 -2.77
N LEU A 54 1.58 -13.53 -2.96
CA LEU A 54 2.21 -12.21 -2.79
C LEU A 54 1.72 -11.21 -3.86
N ARG A 55 1.54 -11.65 -5.11
CA ARG A 55 0.98 -10.81 -6.19
C ARG A 55 -0.44 -10.34 -5.86
N LEU A 56 -1.30 -11.25 -5.41
CA LEU A 56 -2.67 -10.92 -5.01
C LEU A 56 -2.71 -9.98 -3.80
N LYS A 57 -1.83 -10.16 -2.81
CA LYS A 57 -1.72 -9.25 -1.66
C LYS A 57 -1.31 -7.85 -2.09
N ARG A 58 -0.28 -7.73 -2.92
CA ARG A 58 0.19 -6.44 -3.44
C ARG A 58 -0.88 -5.74 -4.28
N ALA A 59 -1.60 -6.48 -5.14
CA ALA A 59 -2.69 -5.91 -5.94
C ALA A 59 -3.82 -5.35 -5.06
N LYS A 60 -4.22 -6.08 -4.01
CA LYS A 60 -5.24 -5.60 -3.05
C LYS A 60 -4.77 -4.36 -2.27
N GLU A 61 -3.50 -4.31 -1.87
CA GLU A 61 -2.93 -3.16 -1.18
C GLU A 61 -2.86 -1.92 -2.08
N GLU A 62 -2.50 -2.09 -3.35
CA GLU A 62 -2.46 -1.03 -4.35
C GLU A 62 -3.87 -0.50 -4.68
N GLU A 63 -4.87 -1.38 -4.80
CA GLU A 63 -6.27 -0.99 -4.93
C GLU A 63 -6.75 -0.21 -3.69
N GLN A 64 -6.40 -0.68 -2.48
CA GLN A 64 -6.75 0.02 -1.26
C GLN A 64 -6.09 1.40 -1.18
N LYS A 65 -4.79 1.50 -1.51
CA LYS A 65 -4.05 2.77 -1.53
C LYS A 65 -4.67 3.75 -2.53
N THR A 66 -4.93 3.32 -3.75
CA THR A 66 -5.56 4.18 -4.77
C THR A 66 -6.98 4.62 -4.40
N ALA A 67 -7.76 3.79 -3.70
CA ALA A 67 -9.11 4.12 -3.26
C ALA A 67 -9.19 5.11 -2.08
N TYR A 68 -8.08 5.28 -1.35
CA TYR A 68 -7.96 6.17 -0.17
C TYR A 68 -7.13 7.43 -0.44
N PHE A 69 -6.48 7.54 -1.60
CA PHE A 69 -5.69 8.72 -1.97
C PHE A 69 -6.57 9.84 -2.54
N GLY A 70 -6.62 11.00 -1.87
CA GLY A 70 -7.44 12.12 -2.32
C GLY A 70 -7.35 13.38 -1.46
N GLU A 71 -8.25 14.32 -1.70
CA GLU A 71 -8.37 15.57 -0.95
C GLU A 71 -9.42 15.45 0.16
N HIS A 72 -9.10 16.04 1.31
CA HIS A 72 -9.93 16.02 2.51
C HIS A 72 -10.34 17.46 2.89
N PRO A 73 -11.39 18.02 2.24
CA PRO A 73 -11.77 19.42 2.43
C PRO A 73 -12.23 19.70 3.87
N GLY A 74 -11.69 20.75 4.47
CA GLY A 74 -12.02 21.16 5.84
C GLY A 74 -11.35 20.34 6.95
N ILE A 75 -10.46 19.41 6.60
CA ILE A 75 -9.70 18.61 7.56
C ILE A 75 -8.23 19.06 7.54
N THR A 76 -7.75 19.52 8.69
CA THR A 76 -6.36 19.95 8.89
C THR A 76 -5.58 18.87 9.61
N CYS A 77 -4.32 18.67 9.23
CA CYS A 77 -3.38 17.85 9.99
C CYS A 77 -3.07 18.52 11.32
N ASP A 78 -3.25 17.81 12.43
CA ASP A 78 -2.92 18.32 13.75
C ASP A 78 -1.43 18.39 14.02
N GLY A 79 -0.57 17.73 13.23
CA GLY A 79 0.88 17.82 13.38
C GLY A 79 1.48 19.09 12.76
N CYS A 80 1.12 19.39 11.52
CA CYS A 80 1.68 20.50 10.75
C CYS A 80 0.70 21.66 10.49
N GLY A 81 -0.58 21.51 10.79
CA GLY A 81 -1.62 22.52 10.59
C GLY A 81 -2.11 22.68 9.14
N VAL A 82 -1.52 21.97 8.18
CA VAL A 82 -1.85 22.07 6.75
C VAL A 82 -3.07 21.21 6.42
N ALA A 83 -3.87 21.62 5.43
CA ALA A 83 -4.96 20.81 4.89
C ALA A 83 -4.42 19.47 4.33
N ILE A 84 -5.12 18.37 4.64
CA ILE A 84 -4.64 17.04 4.26
C ILE A 84 -4.96 16.75 2.78
N VAL A 85 -3.90 16.55 2.00
CA VAL A 85 -3.95 16.07 0.61
C VAL A 85 -3.17 14.76 0.54
N GLY A 86 -3.78 13.70 0.01
CA GLY A 86 -3.24 12.35 -0.06
C GLY A 86 -3.92 11.40 0.93
N TYR A 87 -3.14 10.83 1.85
CA TYR A 87 -3.66 9.92 2.88
C TYR A 87 -3.94 10.65 4.19
N ARG A 88 -5.16 10.46 4.71
CA ARG A 88 -5.53 10.86 6.07
C ARG A 88 -5.39 9.69 7.04
N TYR A 89 -4.61 9.91 8.09
CA TYR A 89 -4.43 8.97 9.18
C TYR A 89 -5.13 9.51 10.44
N LYS A 90 -6.01 8.71 11.03
CA LYS A 90 -6.69 9.05 12.27
C LYS A 90 -6.20 8.16 13.41
N CYS A 91 -5.86 8.75 14.55
CA CYS A 91 -5.55 7.99 15.75
C CYS A 91 -6.85 7.39 16.33
N LYS A 92 -6.84 6.09 16.65
CA LYS A 92 -7.97 5.40 17.28
C LYS A 92 -8.09 5.67 18.77
N ASP A 93 -6.96 5.91 19.41
CA ASP A 93 -6.86 5.99 20.86
C ASP A 93 -6.92 7.44 21.35
N CYS A 94 -6.68 8.42 20.46
CA CYS A 94 -6.83 9.84 20.74
C CYS A 94 -8.14 10.44 20.18
N PRO A 95 -8.74 11.42 20.88
CA PRO A 95 -9.93 12.11 20.40
C PRO A 95 -9.57 13.04 19.25
N ASN A 96 -10.18 12.89 18.06
CA ASN A 96 -10.01 13.78 16.89
C ASN A 96 -8.55 14.11 16.48
N HIS A 97 -7.59 13.22 16.70
CA HIS A 97 -6.24 13.42 16.20
C HIS A 97 -6.08 12.88 14.76
N ASP A 98 -5.96 13.80 13.81
CA ASP A 98 -5.81 13.52 12.38
C ASP A 98 -4.47 14.03 11.86
N VAL A 99 -3.72 13.19 11.16
CA VAL A 99 -2.40 13.54 10.61
C VAL A 99 -2.29 13.20 9.13
N CYS A 100 -1.47 13.97 8.42
CA CYS A 100 -1.08 13.66 7.04
C CYS A 100 0.02 12.59 7.00
N GLU A 101 0.32 12.08 5.80
CA GLU A 101 1.37 11.08 5.55
C GLU A 101 2.74 11.46 6.14
N THR A 102 3.18 12.71 5.99
CA THR A 102 4.49 13.15 6.50
C THR A 102 4.58 13.15 8.03
N CYS A 103 3.48 13.49 8.70
CA CYS A 103 3.39 13.46 10.16
C CYS A 103 3.22 12.03 10.67
N TYR A 104 2.50 11.16 9.93
CA TYR A 104 2.43 9.74 10.23
C TYR A 104 3.81 9.06 10.15
N ASP A 105 4.61 9.37 9.13
CA ASP A 105 5.98 8.85 9.01
C ASP A 105 6.89 9.39 10.12
N SER A 106 6.70 10.63 10.53
CA SER A 106 7.43 11.21 11.67
C SER A 106 7.08 10.50 12.97
N HIS A 107 5.81 10.16 13.15
CA HIS A 107 5.34 9.38 14.27
C HIS A 107 5.95 7.95 14.28
N GLN A 108 6.05 7.29 13.12
CA GLN A 108 6.75 5.99 13.00
C GLN A 108 8.24 6.09 13.36
N ARG A 109 8.86 7.25 13.13
CA ARG A 109 10.23 7.56 13.57
C ARG A 109 10.33 7.94 15.06
N GLY A 110 9.23 7.86 15.81
CA GLY A 110 9.17 8.20 17.23
C GLY A 110 8.98 9.69 17.53
N VAL A 111 8.71 10.51 16.53
CA VAL A 111 8.48 11.96 16.70
C VAL A 111 6.99 12.25 16.62
N VAL A 112 6.36 12.47 17.76
CA VAL A 112 4.95 12.90 17.83
C VAL A 112 4.89 14.42 17.62
N THR A 113 4.32 14.85 16.50
CA THR A 113 4.08 16.27 16.21
C THR A 113 2.64 16.65 16.57
N ASN A 114 2.49 17.71 17.35
CA ASN A 114 1.20 18.32 17.66
C ASN A 114 1.36 19.83 17.48
N ASN A 115 0.53 20.44 16.65
CA ASN A 115 0.47 21.87 16.40
C ASN A 115 -0.32 22.49 17.56
N LEU A 116 0.41 22.67 18.67
CA LEU A 116 -0.04 23.08 19.99
C LEU A 116 -1.24 24.05 19.97
N GLY A 117 -2.41 23.56 20.40
CA GLY A 117 -3.52 24.44 20.81
C GLY A 117 -4.89 23.79 20.90
N LYS A 118 -5.17 22.75 20.11
CA LYS A 118 -6.52 22.18 20.06
C LYS A 118 -6.75 21.01 21.00
N GLN A 119 -5.74 20.17 21.27
CA GLN A 119 -5.93 18.94 22.07
C GLN A 119 -4.70 18.53 22.89
N VAL A 120 -4.95 18.03 24.11
CA VAL A 120 -3.95 17.42 24.99
C VAL A 120 -3.79 15.96 24.58
N ILE A 121 -2.67 15.65 23.96
CA ILE A 121 -2.34 14.34 23.38
C ILE A 121 -1.07 13.82 24.09
N SER A 122 -0.98 12.50 24.32
CA SER A 122 0.23 11.89 24.89
C SER A 122 1.44 12.14 24.00
N SER A 123 2.59 12.49 24.57
CA SER A 123 3.84 12.68 23.81
C SER A 123 4.52 11.37 23.43
N LYS A 124 4.03 10.23 23.92
CA LYS A 124 4.64 8.92 23.69
C LYS A 124 4.12 8.33 22.38
N PRO A 125 5.00 7.73 21.55
CA PRO A 125 4.57 7.13 20.30
C PRO A 125 3.71 5.87 20.50
N GLU A 126 3.89 5.13 21.60
CA GLU A 126 3.16 3.88 21.84
C GLU A 126 1.65 4.08 22.08
N ASP A 127 1.25 5.26 22.55
CA ASP A 127 -0.14 5.56 22.89
C ASP A 127 -0.99 5.94 21.65
N HIS A 128 -0.38 5.98 20.46
CA HIS A 128 -1.07 6.37 19.24
C HIS A 128 -1.11 5.24 18.22
N ARG A 129 -2.31 4.79 17.89
CA ARG A 129 -2.53 3.87 16.77
C ARG A 129 -3.26 4.57 15.64
N PHE A 130 -2.51 4.91 14.60
CA PHE A 130 -3.06 5.53 13.40
C PHE A 130 -3.62 4.48 12.42
N VAL A 131 -4.76 4.81 11.83
CA VAL A 131 -5.36 4.05 10.72
C VAL A 131 -5.72 4.96 9.57
N LEU A 132 -5.65 4.44 8.34
CA LEU A 132 -6.21 5.11 7.17
C LEU A 132 -7.71 5.34 7.36
N TYR A 133 -8.14 6.59 7.27
CA TYR A 133 -9.52 6.99 7.51
C TYR A 133 -10.11 7.69 6.28
N LYS A 134 -11.28 7.19 5.83
CA LYS A 134 -12.04 7.76 4.73
C LYS A 134 -13.24 8.51 5.27
N ASP A 135 -13.23 9.83 5.13
CA ASP A 135 -14.36 10.67 5.53
C ASP A 135 -15.46 10.73 4.48
N LYS A 136 -16.60 11.28 4.89
CA LYS A 136 -17.78 11.44 4.03
C LYS A 136 -17.59 12.52 2.97
N SER A 137 -16.69 13.48 3.22
CA SER A 137 -16.39 14.61 2.33
C SER A 137 -15.16 14.34 1.44
N PHE A 138 -14.63 13.12 1.46
CA PHE A 138 -13.44 12.71 0.72
C PHE A 138 -13.63 12.87 -0.79
N GLN A 139 -12.69 13.56 -1.43
CA GLN A 139 -12.66 13.71 -2.88
C GLN A 139 -11.49 12.93 -3.46
N PRO A 140 -11.73 11.86 -4.24
CA PRO A 140 -10.63 11.10 -4.85
C PRO A 140 -9.90 11.96 -5.88
N LEU A 141 -8.58 12.06 -5.75
CA LEU A 141 -7.73 12.78 -6.71
C LEU A 141 -7.58 12.01 -8.02
N VAL A 142 -7.50 10.68 -7.91
CA VAL A 142 -7.69 9.81 -9.06
C VAL A 142 -9.18 9.80 -9.34
N LYS A 143 -9.62 10.73 -10.19
CA LYS A 143 -10.85 10.52 -10.95
C LYS A 143 -10.65 9.15 -11.57
N LYS A 144 -11.43 8.14 -11.17
CA LYS A 144 -11.64 7.01 -12.06
C LYS A 144 -12.00 7.71 -13.37
N ALA A 145 -11.13 7.67 -14.38
CA ALA A 145 -11.53 7.93 -15.75
C ALA A 145 -12.86 7.22 -15.82
N ALA A 146 -13.95 7.96 -16.01
CA ALA A 146 -15.30 7.45 -15.82
C ALA A 146 -15.44 6.23 -16.70
N GLY A 147 -15.04 5.08 -16.16
CA GLY A 147 -15.16 3.80 -16.77
C GLY A 147 -16.64 3.72 -16.89
N LEU A 148 -17.10 3.59 -18.14
CA LEU A 148 -18.44 3.20 -18.52
C LEU A 148 -19.14 2.62 -17.30
N THR A 149 -19.78 3.46 -16.48
CA THR A 149 -20.89 2.99 -15.69
C THR A 149 -21.81 2.59 -16.81
N GLU A 150 -22.00 1.29 -17.03
CA GLU A 150 -22.93 0.79 -18.03
C GLU A 150 -24.15 1.68 -17.89
N ALA A 151 -24.33 2.58 -18.86
CA ALA A 151 -25.29 3.65 -18.72
C ALA A 151 -26.58 2.90 -18.53
N LYS A 152 -27.16 2.96 -17.33
CA LYS A 152 -28.31 2.15 -16.96
C LYS A 152 -29.33 2.46 -18.04
N SER A 153 -29.54 1.52 -18.97
CA SER A 153 -30.22 1.83 -20.22
C SER A 153 -31.53 2.52 -19.88
N ALA A 154 -31.74 3.70 -20.50
CA ALA A 154 -32.90 4.52 -20.21
C ALA A 154 -34.14 3.61 -20.34
N LYS A 155 -34.88 3.42 -19.23
CA LYS A 155 -36.08 2.57 -19.26
C LYS A 155 -37.05 3.24 -20.23
N THR A 156 -37.44 2.51 -21.28
CA THR A 156 -38.35 3.03 -22.29
C THR A 156 -39.66 3.42 -21.61
N LYS A 157 -40.03 4.70 -21.68
CA LYS A 157 -41.23 5.19 -20.97
C LYS A 157 -42.49 4.79 -21.75
N PRO A 158 -43.66 4.71 -21.11
CA PRO A 158 -44.91 4.30 -21.75
C PRO A 158 -45.27 5.02 -23.06
N ASN A 159 -44.87 6.29 -23.20
CA ASN A 159 -45.13 7.11 -24.39
C ASN A 159 -43.99 7.14 -25.42
N ASP A 160 -42.82 6.57 -25.10
CA ASP A 160 -41.67 6.53 -26.01
C ASP A 160 -41.92 5.54 -27.15
N PRO A 161 -41.30 5.74 -28.33
CA PRO A 161 -41.38 4.78 -29.42
C PRO A 161 -40.86 3.41 -28.97
N CYS A 162 -41.61 2.36 -29.29
CA CYS A 162 -41.28 1.03 -28.81
C CYS A 162 -40.04 0.46 -29.53
N PRO A 163 -39.09 -0.16 -28.81
CA PRO A 163 -37.90 -0.78 -29.40
C PRO A 163 -38.23 -2.04 -30.21
N CYS A 164 -39.49 -2.50 -30.21
CA CYS A 164 -40.01 -3.59 -31.05
C CYS A 164 -40.02 -3.26 -32.57
N GLY A 165 -39.75 -2.01 -32.96
CA GLY A 165 -39.76 -1.56 -34.37
C GLY A 165 -41.16 -1.32 -34.96
N SER A 166 -42.23 -1.42 -34.16
CA SER A 166 -43.62 -1.30 -34.65
C SER A 166 -44.10 0.12 -34.95
N GLY A 167 -43.27 1.14 -34.68
CA GLY A 167 -43.63 2.56 -34.82
C GLY A 167 -44.69 3.07 -33.82
N LYS A 168 -45.17 2.23 -32.89
CA LYS A 168 -46.18 2.58 -31.88
C LYS A 168 -45.53 2.93 -30.53
N LYS A 169 -46.24 3.70 -29.70
CA LYS A 169 -45.83 4.00 -28.32
C LYS A 169 -45.66 2.71 -27.51
N TYR A 170 -44.67 2.65 -26.62
CA TYR A 170 -44.31 1.47 -25.81
C TYR A 170 -45.53 0.85 -25.10
N LYS A 171 -46.38 1.67 -24.48
CA LYS A 171 -47.64 1.25 -23.81
C LYS A 171 -48.64 0.55 -24.73
N LYS A 172 -48.60 0.83 -26.03
CA LYS A 172 -49.51 0.26 -27.03
C LYS A 172 -48.86 -0.87 -27.86
N CYS A 173 -47.55 -1.12 -27.75
CA CYS A 173 -46.85 -2.27 -28.37
C CYS A 173 -46.53 -3.37 -27.35
N CYS A 174 -45.73 -3.09 -26.31
CA CYS A 174 -45.09 -4.11 -25.47
C CYS A 174 -45.46 -4.06 -23.98
N ASN A 175 -46.31 -3.13 -23.57
CA ASN A 175 -46.79 -2.98 -22.19
C ASN A 175 -48.32 -3.03 -22.15
N THR A 176 -48.89 -3.94 -22.96
CA THR A 176 -50.31 -4.35 -22.96
C THR A 176 -50.61 -5.30 -21.82
#